data_AF-A0A2B4EML5-F1
#
_entry.id   AF-A0A2B4EML5-F1
#
_cell.length_a   1.000
_cell.length_b   1.000
_cell.length_c   1.000
_cell.angle_alpha   90.00
_cell.angle_beta   90.00
_cell.angle_gamma   90.00
#
_symmetry.space_group_name_H-M   'P 1'
#
loop_
_entity.id
_entity.type
_entity.pdbx_description
1 polymer ?
#
loop_
_entity_poly.entity_id
_entity_poly.type
_entity_poly.pdbx_seq_one_letter_code
_entity_poly.pdbx_strand_id
1 'polypeptide(L)'
;MYCTYQVSLKCFACDIKYMPLIQAANHEDFPGLYPRFGRKKEIFYPDVFLINVTKDIIMFIYDDRGCEVIAKNKETIRNLYEKYKEWIPDYERESIDNLFK
;
A
#
# COMPACT_ATOMS: atom_id res chain seq x y z
N MET A 1 -25.49 -5.11 10.84
CA MET A 1 -24.99 -6.17 9.95
C MET A 1 -24.08 -5.50 8.94
N TYR A 2 -22.76 -5.65 9.08
CA TYR A 2 -21.79 -5.07 8.17
C TYR A 2 -21.62 -6.01 6.99
N CYS A 3 -21.70 -5.50 5.76
CA CYS A 3 -21.46 -6.27 4.55
C CYS A 3 -20.11 -5.80 3.98
N THR A 4 -19.11 -6.68 4.04
CA THR A 4 -17.83 -6.47 3.38
C THR A 4 -17.99 -6.86 1.92
N TYR A 5 -17.78 -5.91 1.01
CA TYR A 5 -17.74 -6.17 -0.42
C TYR A 5 -16.28 -6.29 -0.85
N GLN A 6 -15.92 -7.44 -1.44
CA GLN A 6 -14.59 -7.67 -1.99
C GLN A 6 -14.68 -7.85 -3.49
N VAL A 7 -13.83 -7.14 -4.23
CA VAL A 7 -13.69 -7.27 -5.69
C VAL A 7 -12.22 -7.49 -6.01
N SER A 8 -11.92 -8.32 -6.99
CA SER A 8 -10.56 -8.55 -7.48
C SER A 8 -10.53 -8.41 -9.00
N LEU A 9 -9.60 -7.59 -9.50
CA LEU A 9 -9.43 -7.33 -10.92
C LEU A 9 -8.05 -7.80 -11.37
N LYS A 10 -8.00 -8.70 -12.35
CA LYS A 10 -6.75 -9.04 -13.05
C LYS A 10 -6.45 -7.96 -14.08
N CYS A 11 -5.26 -7.40 -14.04
CA CYS A 11 -4.82 -6.34 -14.94
C CYS A 11 -3.31 -6.40 -15.16
N PHE A 12 -2.81 -5.72 -16.20
CA PHE A 12 -1.39 -5.48 -16.39
C PHE A 12 -0.95 -4.24 -15.61
N ALA A 13 0.34 -4.15 -15.30
CA ALA A 13 0.90 -2.99 -14.61
C ALA A 13 0.64 -1.66 -15.36
N CYS A 14 0.60 -1.70 -16.70
CA CYS A 14 0.30 -0.52 -17.53
C CYS A 14 -1.17 -0.08 -17.48
N ASP A 15 -2.09 -0.97 -17.08
CA ASP A 15 -3.51 -0.64 -16.92
C ASP A 15 -3.75 0.14 -15.62
N ILE A 16 -2.86 -0.01 -14.64
CA ILE A 16 -2.98 0.64 -13.33
C ILE A 16 -2.57 2.10 -13.47
N LYS A 17 -3.55 3.00 -13.35
CA LYS A 17 -3.29 4.43 -13.16
C LYS A 17 -2.84 4.65 -11.72
N TYR A 18 -1.59 4.30 -11.42
CA TYR A 18 -1.06 4.27 -10.06
C TYR A 18 -1.02 5.66 -9.42
N MET A 19 -0.75 6.73 -10.18
CA MET A 19 -0.74 8.11 -9.66
C MET A 19 -2.07 8.50 -9.00
N PRO A 20 -3.23 8.48 -9.71
CA PRO A 20 -4.50 8.83 -9.07
C PRO A 20 -4.93 7.82 -7.99
N LEU A 21 -4.47 6.58 -8.04
CA LEU A 21 -4.71 5.58 -6.99
C LEU A 21 -3.98 5.95 -5.70
N ILE A 22 -2.69 6.28 -5.78
CA ILE A 22 -1.89 6.75 -4.63
C ILE A 22 -2.46 8.06 -4.09
N GLN A 23 -2.81 9.01 -4.96
CA GLN A 23 -3.46 10.25 -4.54
C GLN A 23 -4.77 9.98 -3.79
N ALA A 24 -5.60 9.07 -4.31
CA ALA A 24 -6.82 8.68 -3.63
C ALA A 24 -6.50 8.11 -2.24
N ALA A 25 -5.58 7.14 -2.12
CA ALA A 25 -5.19 6.57 -0.83
C ALA A 25 -4.79 7.66 0.18
N ASN A 26 -3.89 8.56 -0.21
CA ASN A 26 -3.38 9.62 0.68
C ASN A 26 -4.41 10.71 1.02
N HIS A 27 -5.54 10.80 0.31
CA HIS A 27 -6.59 11.78 0.57
C HIS A 27 -7.66 11.28 1.56
N GLU A 28 -7.49 10.08 2.14
CA GLU A 28 -8.42 9.51 3.13
C GLU A 28 -8.75 10.52 4.25
N ASP A 29 -7.71 11.09 4.87
CA ASP A 29 -7.81 11.98 6.04
C ASP A 29 -8.02 13.47 5.70
N PHE A 30 -8.12 13.83 4.41
CA PHE A 30 -8.18 15.22 3.96
C PHE A 30 -9.52 15.56 3.28
N PRO A 31 -10.51 16.05 4.03
CA PRO A 31 -11.78 16.50 3.47
C PRO A 31 -11.57 17.56 2.39
N GLY A 32 -12.14 17.34 1.22
CA GLY A 32 -12.09 18.29 0.10
C GLY A 32 -11.01 18.01 -0.96
N LEU A 33 -10.08 17.09 -0.70
CA LEU A 33 -9.14 16.62 -1.73
C LEU A 33 -9.77 15.51 -2.60
N TYR A 34 -9.42 15.51 -3.89
CA TYR A 34 -9.86 14.52 -4.88
C TYR A 34 -8.69 14.17 -5.81
N PRO A 35 -8.61 12.94 -6.34
CA PRO A 35 -9.55 11.81 -6.21
C PRO A 35 -9.54 11.18 -4.80
N ARG A 36 -10.52 10.32 -4.51
CA ARG A 36 -10.69 9.59 -3.24
C ARG A 36 -11.59 8.37 -3.46
N PHE A 37 -11.33 7.26 -2.77
CA PHE A 37 -12.08 6.00 -2.97
C PHE A 37 -13.49 6.06 -2.37
N GLY A 38 -13.65 6.72 -1.22
CA GLY A 38 -14.90 6.79 -0.49
C GLY A 38 -15.93 7.76 -1.07
N ARG A 39 -17.20 7.33 -1.16
CA ARG A 39 -18.35 8.22 -1.45
C ARG A 39 -18.80 8.98 -0.20
N LYS A 40 -19.57 10.07 -0.37
CA LYS A 40 -20.18 10.91 0.69
C LYS A 40 -20.97 10.16 1.79
N LYS A 41 -21.18 8.84 1.68
CA LYS A 41 -22.02 8.02 2.57
C LYS A 41 -21.35 6.70 3.04
N GLU A 42 -20.08 6.48 2.72
CA GLU A 42 -19.36 5.30 3.23
C GLU A 42 -18.75 5.60 4.59
N ILE A 43 -18.87 4.64 5.51
CA ILE A 43 -18.43 4.79 6.90
C ILE A 43 -16.92 4.50 7.03
N PHE A 44 -16.34 3.76 6.08
CA PHE A 44 -14.95 3.33 6.10
C PHE A 44 -14.30 3.54 4.74
N TYR A 45 -13.02 3.89 4.75
CA TYR A 45 -12.19 3.92 3.57
C TYR A 45 -11.80 2.49 3.18
N PRO A 46 -11.75 2.13 1.88
CA PRO A 46 -11.43 0.78 1.49
C PRO A 46 -9.92 0.52 1.58
N ASP A 47 -9.55 -0.66 2.07
CA ASP A 47 -8.18 -1.16 1.97
C ASP A 47 -7.85 -1.53 0.52
N VAL A 48 -6.74 -1.00 -0.01
CA VAL A 48 -6.30 -1.26 -1.37
C VAL A 48 -4.95 -1.98 -1.39
N PHE A 49 -4.96 -3.21 -1.91
CA PHE A 49 -3.77 -4.04 -2.07
C PHE A 49 -3.36 -4.14 -3.54
N LEU A 50 -2.10 -3.84 -3.84
CA LEU A 50 -1.49 -4.11 -5.14
C LEU A 50 -0.69 -5.41 -5.06
N ILE A 51 -1.17 -6.45 -5.74
CA ILE A 51 -0.59 -7.78 -5.70
C ILE A 51 0.20 -8.04 -6.99
N ASN A 52 1.52 -8.12 -6.88
CA ASN A 52 2.39 -8.52 -7.97
C ASN A 52 2.69 -10.02 -7.88
N VAL A 53 1.83 -10.82 -8.53
CA VAL A 53 1.90 -12.28 -8.51
C VAL A 53 3.22 -12.82 -9.09
N THR A 54 3.79 -12.18 -10.12
CA THR A 54 5.02 -12.67 -10.76
C THR A 54 6.27 -12.42 -9.92
N LYS A 55 6.22 -11.43 -9.02
CA LYS A 55 7.31 -11.11 -8.10
C LYS A 55 7.08 -11.58 -6.68
N ASP A 56 5.91 -12.13 -6.36
CA ASP A 56 5.50 -12.53 -5.00
C ASP A 56 5.61 -11.37 -3.99
N ILE A 57 5.13 -10.19 -4.40
CA ILE A 57 5.11 -8.95 -3.60
C ILE A 57 3.68 -8.43 -3.50
N ILE A 58 3.31 -7.97 -2.31
CA ILE A 58 2.09 -7.21 -2.05
C ILE A 58 2.51 -5.83 -1.55
N MET A 59 1.88 -4.78 -2.09
CA MET A 59 1.98 -3.43 -1.56
C MET A 59 0.62 -3.01 -1.01
N PHE A 60 0.62 -2.52 0.22
CA PHE A 60 -0.57 -2.00 0.90
C PHE A 60 -0.34 -0.52 1.21
N ILE A 61 -1.21 0.35 0.69
CA ILE A 61 -1.19 1.79 0.96
C ILE A 61 -2.41 2.07 1.82
N TYR A 62 -2.19 2.47 3.07
CA TYR A 62 -3.27 2.70 4.02
C TYR A 62 -3.74 4.16 3.96
N ASP A 63 -2.86 5.16 4.08
CA ASP A 63 -3.21 6.58 3.94
C ASP A 63 -1.94 7.45 3.74
N ASP A 64 -1.97 8.72 4.14
CA ASP A 64 -0.84 9.64 4.04
C ASP A 64 0.32 9.32 4.99
N ARG A 65 0.13 8.41 5.95
CA ARG A 65 1.18 7.96 6.87
C ARG A 65 2.17 7.00 6.22
N GLY A 66 1.80 6.31 5.14
CA GLY A 66 2.74 5.48 4.38
C GLY A 66 2.16 4.22 3.75
N CYS A 67 3.02 3.22 3.59
CA CYS A 67 2.69 1.95 2.95
C CYS A 67 3.53 0.80 3.50
N GLU A 68 3.00 -0.41 3.39
CA GLU A 68 3.71 -1.66 3.66
C GLU A 68 4.08 -2.37 2.36
N VAL A 69 5.25 -3.03 2.38
CA VAL A 69 5.68 -3.94 1.33
C VAL A 69 5.88 -5.32 1.94
N ILE A 70 5.04 -6.26 1.51
CA ILE A 70 4.96 -7.60 2.06
C ILE A 70 5.44 -8.59 0.99
N ALA A 71 6.34 -9.49 1.38
CA ALA A 71 6.79 -10.57 0.53
C ALA A 71 7.00 -11.84 1.36
N LYS A 72 6.83 -13.00 0.73
CA LYS A 72 7.07 -14.29 1.41
C LYS A 72 8.54 -14.50 1.77
N ASN A 73 9.45 -13.98 0.95
CA ASN A 73 10.89 -14.07 1.14
C ASN A 73 11.48 -12.66 1.25
N LYS A 74 12.25 -12.40 2.32
CA LYS A 74 12.94 -11.12 2.53
C LYS A 74 13.87 -10.75 1.37
N GLU A 75 14.49 -11.74 0.73
CA GLU A 75 15.40 -11.53 -0.40
C GLU A 75 14.69 -10.90 -1.61
N THR A 76 13.39 -11.19 -1.79
CA THR A 76 12.57 -10.61 -2.87
C THR A 76 12.46 -9.08 -2.76
N ILE A 77 12.54 -8.54 -1.54
CA ILE A 77 12.40 -7.11 -1.25
C ILE A 77 13.69 -6.48 -0.69
N ARG A 78 14.82 -7.21 -0.68
CA ARG A 78 16.12 -6.70 -0.21
C ARG A 78 16.52 -5.40 -0.92
N ASN A 79 16.39 -5.37 -2.25
CA ASN A 79 16.70 -4.17 -3.03
C ASN A 79 15.83 -2.97 -2.65
N LEU A 80 14.59 -3.19 -2.23
CA LEU A 80 13.71 -2.13 -1.76
C LEU A 80 14.15 -1.65 -0.38
N TYR A 81 14.45 -2.57 0.53
CA TYR A 81 15.00 -2.23 1.84
C TYR A 81 16.29 -1.40 1.69
N GLU A 82 17.29 -1.87 0.93
CA GLU A 82 18.56 -1.15 0.76
C GLU A 82 18.38 0.26 0.18
N LYS A 83 17.41 0.42 -0.72
CA LYS A 83 17.12 1.70 -1.37
C LYS A 83 16.32 2.67 -0.50
N TYR A 84 15.39 2.16 0.31
CA TYR A 84 14.40 2.97 1.04
C TYR A 84 14.51 2.87 2.57
N LYS A 85 15.56 2.24 3.11
CA LYS A 85 15.77 2.09 4.57
C LYS A 85 15.69 3.39 5.36
N GLU A 86 16.06 4.51 4.76
CA GLU A 86 15.99 5.84 5.38
C GLU A 86 14.54 6.31 5.61
N TRP A 87 13.57 5.74 4.91
CA TRP A 87 12.14 6.05 5.05
C TRP A 87 11.49 5.22 6.17
N ILE A 88 12.19 4.23 6.72
CA ILE A 88 11.69 3.41 7.82
C ILE A 88 11.69 4.27 9.09
N PRO A 89 10.58 4.30 9.85
CA PRO A 89 10.52 5.02 11.13
C PRO A 89 11.56 4.51 12.13
N ASP A 90 12.13 5.42 12.92
CA ASP A 90 13.22 5.07 13.85
C ASP A 90 12.86 3.94 14.83
N TYR A 91 11.58 3.86 15.23
CA TYR A 91 11.10 2.84 16.17
C TYR A 91 11.01 1.42 15.56
N GLU A 92 10.93 1.28 14.25
CA GLU A 92 10.92 -0.02 13.53
C GLU A 92 12.28 -0.37 12.92
N ARG A 93 13.14 0.64 12.71
CA ARG A 93 14.40 0.50 11.97
C ARG A 93 15.30 -0.60 12.49
N GLU A 94 15.52 -0.68 13.80
CA GLU A 94 16.41 -1.69 14.38
C GLU A 94 15.89 -3.12 14.12
N SER A 95 14.58 -3.33 14.25
CA SER A 95 13.95 -4.64 14.00
C SER A 95 14.10 -5.04 12.53
N ILE A 96 13.83 -4.11 11.61
CA ILE A 96 13.93 -4.36 10.18
C ILE A 96 15.39 -4.55 9.75
N ASP A 97 16.32 -3.74 10.27
CA ASP A 97 17.75 -3.93 10.01
C ASP A 97 18.23 -5.31 10.45
N ASN A 98 17.79 -5.78 11.62
CA ASN A 98 18.09 -7.13 12.09
C ASN A 98 17.48 -8.22 11.21
N LEU A 99 16.31 -7.97 10.60
CA LEU A 99 15.71 -8.90 9.63
C LEU A 99 16.55 -9.00 8.35
N PHE A 100 17.18 -7.92 7.89
CA PHE A 100 17.94 -7.87 6.63
C PHE A 100 19.46 -8.10 6.76
N LYS A 101 19.99 -8.15 7.99
CA LYS A 101 21.29 -8.77 8.28
C LYS A 101 21.33 -10.22 7.79
#